data_AF-A0A3C1PML4-F1
#
_entry.id   AF-A0A3C1PML4-F1
#
_cell.length_a   1.000
_cell.length_b   1.000
_cell.length_c   1.000
_cell.angle_alpha   90.00
_cell.angle_beta   90.00
_cell.angle_gamma   90.00
#
_symmetry.space_group_name_H-M   'P 1'
#
loop_
_entity.id
_entity.type
_entity.pdbx_description
1 polymer ?
#
loop_
_entity_poly.entity_id
_entity_poly.type
_entity_poly.pdbx_seq_one_letter_code
_entity_poly.pdbx_strand_id
1 'polypeptide(L)' 'MRLNLSSKDIASLLNISPKSVEINRYRLRKKIAVDTKVNLQELIAEI' A
#
# COMPACT_ATOMS: atom_id res chain seq x y z
N MET A 1 10.77 0.85 -14.36
CA MET A 1 9.91 1.99 -13.94
C MET A 1 9.33 1.66 -12.58
N ARG A 2 9.73 2.35 -11.51
CA ARG A 2 9.10 2.15 -10.19
C ARG A 2 7.71 2.78 -10.27
N LEU A 3 6.66 1.98 -10.12
CA LEU A 3 5.29 2.48 -9.99
C LEU A 3 5.19 3.22 -8.66
N ASN A 4 5.60 4.49 -8.65
CA ASN A 4 5.43 5.39 -7.51
C ASN A 4 3.96 5.85 -7.41
N LEU A 5 3.02 4.91 -7.48
CA LEU A 5 1.60 5.20 -7.29
C LEU A 5 1.41 5.61 -5.84
N SER A 6 1.07 6.88 -5.64
CA SER A 6 0.76 7.41 -4.32
C SER A 6 -0.56 6.82 -3.81
N SER A 7 -0.80 6.90 -2.50
CA SER A 7 -2.10 6.48 -1.94
C SER A 7 -3.28 7.20 -2.57
N LYS A 8 -3.07 8.40 -3.13
CA LYS A 8 -4.09 9.16 -3.87
C LYS A 8 -4.36 8.55 -5.24
N ASP A 9 -3.32 8.16 -5.97
CA ASP A 9 -3.48 7.55 -7.30
C ASP A 9 -4.19 6.20 -7.21
N ILE A 10 -3.83 5.39 -6.20
CA ILE A 10 -4.49 4.10 -5.92
C ILE A 10 -5.96 4.32 -5.52
N ALA A 11 -6.24 5.34 -4.70
CA ALA A 11 -7.59 5.67 -4.28
C ALA A 11 -8.47 6.07 -5.48
N SER A 12 -7.94 6.89 -6.38
CA SER A 12 -8.62 7.29 -7.62
C SER A 12 -8.86 6.11 -8.56
N LEU A 13 -7.89 5.21 -8.72
CA LEU A 13 -8.04 4.01 -9.56
C LEU A 13 -9.09 3.03 -9.02
N LEU A 14 -9.12 2.84 -7.70
CA LEU A 14 -10.05 1.93 -7.03
C LEU A 14 -11.40 2.58 -6.70
N ASN A 15 -11.57 3.87 -7.02
CA ASN A 15 -12.75 4.68 -6.66
C ASN A 15 -13.12 4.59 -5.18
N ILE A 16 -12.12 4.61 -4.29
CA ILE A 16 -12.28 4.56 -2.83
C ILE A 16 -11.61 5.77 -2.18
N SER A 17 -11.87 5.98 -0.89
CA SER A 17 -11.16 7.03 -0.16
C SER A 17 -9.67 6.68 0.02
N PRO A 18 -8.77 7.68 0.00
CA PRO A 18 -7.36 7.48 0.38
C PRO A 18 -7.20 6.89 1.79
N LYS A 19 -8.15 7.18 2.70
CA LYS A 19 -8.15 6.61 4.04
C LYS A 19 -8.37 5.10 4.03
N SER A 20 -9.23 4.61 3.14
CA SER A 20 -9.47 3.18 2.94
C SER A 20 -8.21 2.47 2.43
N VAL A 21 -7.41 3.13 1.58
CA VAL A 21 -6.11 2.62 1.11
C VAL A 21 -5.12 2.48 2.27
N GLU A 22 -5.05 3.46 3.17
CA GLU A 22 -4.20 3.40 4.37
C GLU A 22 -4.56 2.24 5.29
N ILE A 23 -5.86 2.05 5.56
CA ILE A 23 -6.36 0.96 6.40
C ILE A 23 -6.03 -0.40 5.78
N ASN A 24 -6.23 -0.54 4.47
CA ASN A 24 -5.91 -1.78 3.76
C ASN A 24 -4.40 -2.07 3.78
N ARG A 25 -3.54 -1.05 3.62
CA ARG A 25 -2.08 -1.19 3.77
C ARG A 25 -1.68 -1.63 5.17
N TYR A 26 -2.29 -1.06 6.21
CA TYR A 26 -2.05 -1.47 7.59
C TYR A 26 -2.50 -2.92 7.83
N ARG A 27 -3.69 -3.29 7.35
CA ARG A 27 -4.19 -4.67 7.45
C ARG A 27 -3.29 -5.65 6.71
N LEU A 28 -2.82 -5.28 5.52
CA LEU A 28 -1.90 -6.08 4.73
C LEU A 28 -0.60 -6.32 5.52
N ARG A 29 0.02 -5.26 6.08
CA ARG A 29 1.20 -5.38 6.97
C ARG A 29 0.98 -6.36 8.12
N LYS A 30 -0.16 -6.24 8.81
CA LYS A 30 -0.49 -7.12 9.93
C LYS A 30 -0.69 -8.57 9.49
N LYS A 31 -1.30 -8.80 8.33
CA LYS A 31 -1.56 -10.14 7.77
C LYS A 31 -0.26 -10.86 7.39
N ILE A 32 0.71 -10.13 6.86
CA ILE A 32 2.01 -10.68 6.43
C ILE A 32 3.11 -10.52 7.49
N ALA A 33 2.77 -10.07 8.70
CA ALA A 33 3.67 -9.88 9.84
C ALA A 33 4.93 -9.03 9.51
N VAL A 34 4.78 -8.00 8.69
CA VAL A 34 5.90 -7.13 8.26
C VAL A 34 5.99 -5.89 9.15
N ASP A 35 7.20 -5.62 9.65
CA ASP A 35 7.52 -4.45 10.47
C ASP A 35 7.27 -3.14 9.69
N THR A 36 6.83 -2.10 10.39
CA THR A 36 6.65 -0.74 9.84
C THR A 36 7.94 -0.15 9.28
N LYS A 37 9.10 -0.65 9.70
CA LYS A 37 10.42 -0.31 9.14
C LYS A 37 10.64 -0.83 7.73
N VAL A 38 9.88 -1.83 7.28
CA VAL A 38 10.00 -2.38 5.93
C VAL A 38 9.17 -1.52 4.98
N ASN A 39 9.80 -1.15 3.85
CA ASN A 39 9.15 -0.41 2.81
C ASN A 39 8.09 -1.30 2.12
N LEU A 40 6.82 -1.03 2.40
CA LEU A 40 5.69 -1.70 1.77
C LEU A 40 5.72 -1.63 0.24
N GLN A 41 6.28 -0.55 -0.31
CA GLN A 41 6.35 -0.35 -1.76
C GLN A 41 7.38 -1.30 -2.38
N GLU A 42 8.49 -1.55 -1.68
CA GLU A 42 9.50 -2.53 -2.12
C GLU A 42 8.93 -3.95 -2.02
N LEU A 43 8.24 -4.27 -0.93
CA LEU A 43 7.62 -5.59 -0.75
C LEU A 43 6.56 -5.90 -1.83
N ILE A 44 5.73 -4.92 -2.20
CA ILE A 44 4.72 -5.11 -3.25
C ILE A 44 5.37 -5.16 -4.64
N ALA A 45 6.54 -4.53 -4.82
CA ALA A 45 7.26 -4.55 -6.10
C ALA A 45 8.08 -5.83 -6.32
N GLU A 46 8.38 -6.60 -5.26
CA GLU A 46 9.03 -7.92 -5.33
C GLU A 46 8.05 -9.08 -5.57
N ILE A 47 6.73 -8.82 -5.52
CA ILE A 47 5.67 -9.76 -5.94
C ILE A 47 5.33 -9.50 -7.41
#